data_AF-A0A956H949-F1
#
_entry.id   AF-A0A956H949-F1
#
_cell.length_a   1.000
_cell.length_b   1.000
_cell.length_c   1.000
_cell.angle_alpha   90.00
_cell.angle_beta   90.00
_cell.angle_gamma   90.00
#
_symmetry.space_group_name_H-M   'P 1'
#
loop_
_entity.id
_entity.type
_entity.pdbx_description
1 polymer ?
#
loop_
_entity_poly.entity_id
_entity_poly.type
_entity_poly.pdbx_seq_one_letter_code
_entity_poly.pdbx_strand_id
1 'polypeptide(L)'
;DRSQAARFGLEYVRSKQPDNRAVREKLQHLYEQLGAVRELAGLLIEDASSQENPTLRLQMLRRVSDMLLDHGDRITLLPVLTEIVNLDPADRESALTLAGVHLQAGNLDQAEAMVDQIIAGMGSRKSPELGQMFYRKALIARAKGDRDSELNHLQEALVNDKDNGLLAAELAELAEVLENWDVAMRVLRTITMMENGECPITKAQAYARQARIAHRTGDSKRAIFWARRATQEDPELEEAHALLRHLEQE
;
A
#
# COMPACT_ATOMS: atom_id res chain seq x y z
N ASP A 1 -34.92 17.76 15.22
CA ASP A 1 -34.69 16.94 14.02
C ASP A 1 -35.39 15.60 14.19
N ARG A 2 -36.30 15.23 13.28
CA ARG A 2 -37.17 14.05 13.44
C ARG A 2 -36.39 12.73 13.38
N SER A 3 -35.32 12.69 12.60
CA SER A 3 -34.48 11.48 12.44
C SER A 3 -33.67 11.17 13.70
N GLN A 4 -33.19 12.21 14.40
CA GLN A 4 -32.51 12.05 15.70
C GLN A 4 -33.46 11.57 16.80
N ALA A 5 -34.70 12.09 16.84
CA ALA A 5 -35.71 11.61 17.78
C ALA A 5 -36.12 10.14 17.51
N ALA A 6 -36.24 9.76 16.24
CA ALA A 6 -36.48 8.37 15.84
C ALA A 6 -35.32 7.45 16.25
N ARG A 7 -34.07 7.93 16.13
CA ARG A 7 -32.85 7.22 16.54
C ARG A 7 -32.89 6.88 18.02
N PHE A 8 -33.03 7.89 18.89
CA PHE A 8 -33.09 7.67 20.33
C PHE A 8 -34.22 6.73 20.74
N GLY A 9 -35.41 6.86 20.13
CA GLY A 9 -36.54 6.00 20.42
C GLY A 9 -36.27 4.53 20.06
N LEU A 10 -35.73 4.28 18.87
CA LEU A 10 -35.41 2.93 18.42
C LEU A 10 -34.23 2.31 19.18
N GLU A 11 -33.20 3.09 19.50
CA GLU A 11 -32.06 2.65 20.33
C GLU A 11 -32.53 2.28 21.75
N TYR A 12 -33.44 3.08 22.34
CA TYR A 12 -34.03 2.77 23.64
C TYR A 12 -34.83 1.47 23.58
N VAL A 13 -35.67 1.26 22.55
CA VAL A 13 -36.41 0.00 22.39
C VAL A 13 -35.46 -1.18 22.20
N ARG A 14 -34.38 -1.04 21.41
CA ARG A 14 -33.35 -2.08 21.25
C ARG A 14 -32.71 -2.43 22.59
N SER A 15 -32.44 -1.44 23.45
CA SER A 15 -31.87 -1.70 24.79
C SER A 15 -32.76 -2.58 25.68
N LYS A 16 -34.07 -2.62 25.43
CA LYS A 16 -35.05 -3.44 26.16
C LYS A 16 -35.42 -4.73 25.43
N GLN A 17 -35.29 -4.75 24.11
CA GLN A 17 -35.63 -5.87 23.23
C GLN A 17 -34.51 -6.07 22.20
N PRO A 18 -33.34 -6.59 22.62
CA PRO A 18 -32.16 -6.65 21.77
C PRO A 18 -32.37 -7.53 20.54
N ASP A 19 -33.16 -8.59 20.63
CA ASP A 19 -33.37 -9.55 19.54
C ASP A 19 -34.60 -9.27 18.68
N ASN A 20 -35.28 -8.13 18.90
CA ASN A 20 -36.44 -7.76 18.09
C ASN A 20 -36.02 -7.37 16.67
N ARG A 21 -36.21 -8.30 15.73
CA ARG A 21 -35.85 -8.15 14.32
C ARG A 21 -36.43 -6.90 13.67
N ALA A 22 -37.70 -6.55 13.95
CA ALA A 22 -38.33 -5.37 13.35
C ALA A 22 -37.71 -4.06 13.85
N VAL A 23 -37.20 -4.03 15.09
CA VAL A 23 -36.47 -2.87 15.64
C VAL A 23 -35.08 -2.78 15.03
N ARG A 24 -34.38 -3.91 14.87
CA ARG A 24 -33.07 -3.97 14.21
C ARG A 24 -33.15 -3.51 12.75
N GLU A 25 -34.10 -4.02 11.97
CA GLU A 25 -34.30 -3.62 10.56
C GLU A 25 -34.55 -2.11 10.44
N LYS A 26 -35.40 -1.54 11.31
CA LYS A 26 -35.64 -0.08 11.33
C LYS A 26 -34.40 0.72 11.72
N LEU A 27 -33.60 0.24 12.67
CA LEU A 27 -32.34 0.87 13.04
C LEU A 27 -31.31 0.83 11.91
N GLN A 28 -31.19 -0.29 11.19
CA GLN A 28 -30.30 -0.39 10.02
C GLN A 28 -30.66 0.68 8.99
N HIS A 29 -31.93 0.76 8.57
CA HIS A 29 -32.39 1.75 7.58
C HIS A 29 -32.14 3.19 8.07
N LEU A 30 -32.36 3.45 9.36
CA LEU A 30 -32.12 4.77 9.93
C LEU A 30 -30.63 5.12 9.97
N TYR A 31 -29.76 4.18 10.34
CA TYR A 31 -28.31 4.40 10.32
C TYR A 31 -27.78 4.60 8.89
N GLU A 32 -28.29 3.85 7.91
CA GLU A 32 -27.97 4.07 6.49
C GLU A 32 -28.35 5.49 6.04
N GLN A 33 -29.57 5.96 6.38
CA GLN A 33 -30.03 7.31 6.05
C GLN A 33 -29.21 8.42 6.70
N LEU A 34 -28.71 8.17 7.92
CA LEU A 34 -27.94 9.13 8.69
C LEU A 34 -26.43 9.07 8.39
N GLY A 35 -25.97 8.11 7.58
CA GLY A 35 -24.54 7.84 7.39
C GLY A 35 -23.84 7.40 8.69
N ALA A 36 -24.58 6.82 9.64
CA ALA A 36 -24.08 6.35 10.92
C ALA A 36 -23.40 4.97 10.76
N VAL A 37 -22.29 4.96 10.01
CA VAL A 37 -21.60 3.74 9.56
C VAL A 37 -21.16 2.87 10.73
N ARG A 38 -20.64 3.47 11.79
CA ARG A 38 -20.12 2.71 12.94
C ARG A 38 -21.22 1.96 13.68
N GLU A 39 -22.36 2.60 13.88
CA GLU A 39 -23.52 2.01 14.53
C GLU A 39 -24.19 0.95 13.65
N LEU A 40 -24.24 1.18 12.34
CA LEU A 40 -24.69 0.19 11.37
C LEU A 40 -23.79 -1.05 11.36
N ALA A 41 -22.47 -0.86 11.28
CA ALA A 41 -21.50 -1.93 11.32
C ALA A 41 -21.61 -2.73 12.62
N GLY A 42 -21.71 -2.06 13.78
CA GLY A 42 -21.92 -2.72 15.07
C GLY A 42 -23.15 -3.63 15.09
N LEU A 43 -24.29 -3.13 14.56
CA LEU A 43 -25.51 -3.91 14.48
C LEU A 43 -25.38 -5.13 13.54
N LEU A 44 -24.72 -4.95 12.40
CA LEU A 44 -24.49 -6.03 11.43
C LEU A 44 -23.48 -7.09 11.95
N ILE A 45 -22.48 -6.68 12.74
CA ILE A 45 -21.56 -7.60 13.42
C ILE A 45 -22.30 -8.42 14.48
N GLU A 46 -23.17 -7.79 15.28
CA GLU A 46 -24.04 -8.51 16.22
C GLU A 46 -24.92 -9.53 15.47
N ASP A 47 -25.54 -9.14 14.36
CA ASP A 47 -26.34 -10.05 13.53
C ASP A 47 -25.50 -11.21 12.96
N ALA A 48 -24.27 -10.95 12.51
CA ALA A 48 -23.35 -11.97 12.00
C ALA A 48 -22.92 -12.95 13.11
N SER A 49 -22.65 -12.46 14.32
CA SER A 49 -22.25 -13.29 15.46
C SER A 49 -23.34 -14.30 15.88
N SER A 50 -24.61 -13.93 15.71
CA SER A 50 -25.77 -14.79 15.98
C SER A 50 -26.10 -15.75 14.83
N GLN A 51 -25.46 -15.62 13.67
CA GLN A 51 -25.70 -16.48 12.51
C GLN A 51 -24.99 -17.83 12.69
N GLU A 52 -25.74 -18.93 12.80
CA GLU A 52 -25.18 -20.28 12.97
C GLU A 52 -24.55 -20.83 11.69
N ASN A 53 -25.02 -20.39 10.52
CA ASN A 53 -24.47 -20.83 9.24
C ASN A 53 -23.16 -20.08 8.92
N PRO A 54 -22.00 -20.74 8.87
CA PRO A 54 -20.71 -20.08 8.66
C PRO A 54 -20.62 -19.38 7.31
N THR A 55 -21.27 -19.89 6.26
CA THR A 55 -21.29 -19.26 4.94
C THR A 55 -22.05 -17.95 4.95
N LEU A 56 -23.22 -17.91 5.61
CA LEU A 56 -24.01 -16.68 5.74
C LEU A 56 -23.29 -15.67 6.65
N ARG A 57 -22.68 -16.14 7.74
CA ARG A 57 -21.86 -15.30 8.61
C ARG A 57 -20.72 -14.64 7.85
N LEU A 58 -19.97 -15.42 7.06
CA LEU A 58 -18.89 -14.93 6.22
C LEU A 58 -19.37 -13.86 5.22
N GLN A 59 -20.50 -14.09 4.55
CA GLN A 59 -21.09 -13.10 3.62
C GLN A 59 -21.45 -11.79 4.34
N MET A 60 -22.00 -11.87 5.55
CA MET A 60 -22.33 -10.69 6.36
C MET A 60 -21.08 -9.93 6.78
N LEU A 61 -20.05 -10.64 7.26
CA LEU A 61 -18.78 -10.03 7.66
C LEU A 61 -18.07 -9.35 6.50
N ARG A 62 -18.06 -9.95 5.29
CA ARG A 62 -17.50 -9.30 4.09
C ARG A 62 -18.21 -7.97 3.77
N ARG A 63 -19.55 -7.95 3.81
CA ARG A 63 -20.32 -6.72 3.61
C ARG A 63 -19.99 -5.64 4.66
N VAL A 64 -19.77 -6.04 5.92
CA VAL A 64 -19.34 -5.12 6.98
C VAL A 64 -17.92 -4.61 6.71
N SER A 65 -17.01 -5.49 6.30
CA SER A 65 -15.62 -5.13 5.95
C SER A 65 -15.58 -4.07 4.85
N ASP A 66 -16.32 -4.26 3.76
CA ASP A 66 -16.39 -3.29 2.65
C ASP A 66 -16.84 -1.91 3.14
N MET A 67 -17.89 -1.87 3.95
CA MET A 67 -18.42 -0.64 4.52
C MET A 67 -17.42 0.07 5.44
N LEU A 68 -16.70 -0.68 6.27
CA LEU A 68 -15.70 -0.14 7.19
C LEU A 68 -14.44 0.34 6.45
N LEU A 69 -14.07 -0.33 5.35
CA LEU A 69 -12.98 0.08 4.47
C LEU A 69 -13.27 1.43 3.82
N ASP A 70 -14.46 1.59 3.24
CA ASP A 70 -14.89 2.84 2.61
C ASP A 70 -14.91 4.01 3.60
N HIS A 71 -15.31 3.75 4.85
CA HIS A 71 -15.37 4.77 5.90
C HIS A 71 -14.03 5.03 6.61
N GLY A 72 -13.07 4.11 6.49
CA GLY A 72 -11.77 4.20 7.15
C GLY A 72 -11.79 3.87 8.66
N ASP A 73 -12.82 3.22 9.19
CA ASP A 73 -12.86 2.78 10.61
C ASP A 73 -12.05 1.49 10.80
N ARG A 74 -10.73 1.66 10.90
CA ARG A 74 -9.77 0.57 11.03
C ARG A 74 -9.86 -0.17 12.37
N ILE A 75 -10.35 0.50 13.41
CA ILE A 75 -10.47 -0.07 14.76
C ILE A 75 -11.54 -1.17 14.75
N THR A 76 -12.70 -0.87 14.17
CA THR A 76 -13.77 -1.87 14.04
C THR A 76 -13.47 -2.89 12.94
N LEU A 77 -12.73 -2.51 11.90
CA LEU A 77 -12.36 -3.41 10.79
C LEU A 77 -11.44 -4.56 11.21
N LEU A 78 -10.47 -4.32 12.09
CA LEU A 78 -9.47 -5.33 12.50
C LEU A 78 -10.10 -6.65 13.00
N PRO A 79 -11.01 -6.66 14.00
CA PRO A 79 -11.64 -7.89 14.46
C PRO A 79 -12.54 -8.54 13.39
N VAL A 80 -13.20 -7.75 12.54
CA VAL A 80 -14.03 -8.27 11.43
C VAL A 80 -13.17 -9.04 10.42
N LEU A 81 -12.07 -8.45 9.97
CA LEU A 81 -11.14 -9.11 9.04
C LEU A 81 -10.48 -10.35 9.66
N THR A 82 -10.18 -10.30 10.96
CA THR A 82 -9.62 -11.46 11.67
C THR A 82 -10.61 -12.62 11.67
N GLU A 83 -11.89 -12.37 11.90
CA GLU A 83 -12.92 -13.41 11.82
C GLU A 83 -13.10 -13.93 10.40
N ILE A 84 -13.08 -13.06 9.38
CA ILE A 84 -13.14 -13.47 7.97
C ILE A 84 -11.98 -14.42 7.62
N VAL A 85 -10.73 -14.05 7.96
CA VAL A 85 -9.54 -14.87 7.66
C VAL A 85 -9.56 -16.19 8.43
N ASN A 86 -10.13 -16.23 9.63
CA ASN A 86 -10.30 -17.48 10.38
C ASN A 86 -11.36 -18.40 9.77
N LEU A 87 -12.44 -17.83 9.23
CA LEU A 87 -13.52 -18.59 8.58
C LEU A 87 -13.14 -19.06 7.17
N ASP A 88 -12.36 -18.25 6.44
CA ASP A 88 -11.88 -18.53 5.09
C ASP A 88 -10.39 -18.16 4.96
N PRO A 89 -9.47 -19.06 5.38
CA PRO A 89 -8.03 -18.83 5.24
C PRO A 89 -7.54 -18.69 3.80
N ALA A 90 -8.37 -19.05 2.81
CA ALA A 90 -8.06 -18.89 1.39
C ALA A 90 -8.45 -17.51 0.84
N ASP A 91 -9.15 -16.68 1.62
CA ASP A 91 -9.49 -15.31 1.29
C ASP A 91 -8.25 -14.41 1.35
N ARG A 92 -7.49 -14.41 0.26
CA ARG A 92 -6.25 -13.63 0.14
C ARG A 92 -6.51 -12.13 0.21
N GLU A 93 -7.64 -11.64 -0.29
CA GLU A 93 -7.97 -10.22 -0.30
C GLU A 93 -8.18 -9.69 1.12
N SER A 94 -8.96 -10.42 1.93
CA SER A 94 -9.16 -10.11 3.34
C SER A 94 -7.85 -10.26 4.14
N ALA A 95 -7.05 -11.29 3.87
CA ALA A 95 -5.75 -11.47 4.51
C ALA A 95 -4.78 -10.30 4.19
N LEU A 96 -4.76 -9.83 2.95
CA LEU A 96 -3.96 -8.67 2.53
C LEU A 96 -4.40 -7.38 3.20
N THR A 97 -5.71 -7.19 3.30
CA THR A 97 -6.28 -6.04 3.96
C THR A 97 -5.93 -6.05 5.44
N LEU A 98 -6.04 -7.20 6.11
CA LEU A 98 -5.69 -7.38 7.52
C LEU A 98 -4.20 -7.12 7.77
N ALA A 99 -3.31 -7.60 6.90
CA ALA A 99 -1.88 -7.30 6.97
C ALA A 99 -1.62 -5.78 6.89
N GLY A 100 -2.34 -5.06 6.01
CA GLY A 100 -2.27 -3.60 5.91
C GLY A 100 -2.76 -2.89 7.17
N VAL A 101 -3.84 -3.37 7.80
CA VAL A 101 -4.35 -2.85 9.07
C VAL A 101 -3.32 -3.09 10.20
N HIS A 102 -2.70 -4.27 10.26
CA HIS A 102 -1.63 -4.55 11.23
C HIS A 102 -0.40 -3.65 11.05
N LEU A 103 0.03 -3.42 9.79
CA LEU A 103 1.13 -2.50 9.50
C LEU A 103 0.85 -1.10 10.05
N GLN A 104 -0.34 -0.56 9.80
CA GLN A 104 -0.73 0.77 10.28
C GLN A 104 -0.90 0.84 11.80
N ALA A 105 -1.30 -0.27 12.42
CA ALA A 105 -1.37 -0.38 13.88
C ALA A 105 0.00 -0.55 14.55
N GLY A 106 1.08 -0.69 13.77
CA GLY A 106 2.43 -0.95 14.29
C GLY A 106 2.68 -2.41 14.70
N ASN A 107 1.76 -3.32 14.36
CA ASN A 107 1.91 -4.76 14.61
C ASN A 107 2.74 -5.41 13.49
N LEU A 108 4.00 -4.99 13.38
CA LEU A 108 4.83 -5.26 12.21
C LEU A 108 5.13 -6.75 11.99
N ASP A 109 5.31 -7.52 13.06
CA ASP A 109 5.58 -8.97 12.96
C ASP A 109 4.35 -9.75 12.49
N GLN A 110 3.15 -9.32 12.90
CA GLN A 110 1.90 -9.91 12.44
C GLN A 110 1.68 -9.59 10.96
N ALA A 111 1.91 -8.33 10.54
CA ALA A 111 1.82 -7.94 9.15
C ALA A 111 2.81 -8.74 8.27
N GLU A 112 4.05 -8.93 8.73
CA GLU A 112 5.06 -9.71 8.01
C GLU A 112 4.66 -11.17 7.85
N ALA A 113 4.27 -11.84 8.94
CA ALA A 113 3.86 -13.24 8.91
C ALA A 113 2.70 -13.48 7.95
N MET A 114 1.74 -12.55 7.89
CA MET A 114 0.62 -12.64 6.96
C MET A 114 1.06 -12.49 5.50
N VAL A 115 1.91 -11.50 5.19
CA VAL A 115 2.42 -11.31 3.82
C VAL A 115 3.26 -12.51 3.39
N ASP A 116 4.08 -13.07 4.27
CA ASP A 116 4.87 -14.28 4.00
C ASP A 116 3.99 -15.50 3.71
N GLN A 117 2.91 -15.69 4.47
CA GLN A 117 1.95 -16.76 4.20
C GLN A 117 1.27 -16.60 2.84
N ILE A 118 0.95 -15.37 2.45
CA ILE A 118 0.37 -15.07 1.13
C ILE A 118 1.37 -15.40 0.02
N ILE A 119 2.63 -14.94 0.15
CA ILE A 119 3.71 -15.24 -0.80
C ILE A 119 3.94 -16.76 -0.91
N ALA A 120 3.94 -17.49 0.19
CA ALA A 120 4.10 -18.94 0.19
C ALA A 120 2.98 -19.67 -0.57
N GLY A 121 1.77 -19.08 -0.58
CA GLY A 121 0.64 -19.57 -1.37
C GLY A 121 0.64 -19.11 -2.83
N MET A 122 1.60 -18.28 -3.24
CA MET A 122 1.81 -17.86 -4.63
C MET A 122 2.80 -18.79 -5.34
N GLY A 123 2.66 -18.92 -6.66
CA GLY A 123 3.65 -19.64 -7.47
C GLY A 123 4.96 -18.85 -7.59
N SER A 124 6.04 -19.52 -7.95
CA SER A 124 7.37 -18.90 -8.13
C SER A 124 7.53 -18.09 -9.43
N ARG A 125 6.45 -17.91 -10.19
CA ARG A 125 6.48 -17.18 -11.46
C ARG A 125 6.42 -15.69 -11.17
N LYS A 126 7.33 -14.92 -11.78
CA LYS A 126 7.30 -13.46 -11.70
C LYS A 126 5.97 -12.90 -12.19
N SER A 127 5.37 -12.03 -11.40
CA SER A 127 4.13 -11.33 -11.75
C SER A 127 4.01 -10.00 -10.99
N PRO A 128 3.23 -9.03 -11.50
CA PRO A 128 2.97 -7.78 -10.80
C PRO A 128 2.37 -7.98 -9.40
N GLU A 129 1.52 -8.99 -9.22
CA GLU A 129 0.93 -9.33 -7.92
C GLU A 129 2.01 -9.78 -6.92
N LEU A 130 2.99 -10.59 -7.37
CA LEU A 130 4.12 -10.98 -6.52
C LEU A 130 5.01 -9.77 -6.21
N GLY A 131 5.19 -8.87 -7.18
CA GLY A 131 5.85 -7.58 -6.98
C GLY A 131 5.18 -6.73 -5.90
N GLN A 132 3.85 -6.67 -5.90
CA GLN A 132 3.07 -5.98 -4.88
C GLN A 132 3.27 -6.58 -3.47
N MET A 133 3.47 -7.89 -3.36
CA MET A 133 3.74 -8.53 -2.06
C MET A 133 5.12 -8.15 -1.51
N PHE A 134 6.14 -8.17 -2.36
CA PHE A 134 7.46 -7.69 -1.97
C PHE A 134 7.46 -6.20 -1.65
N TYR A 135 6.66 -5.39 -2.35
CA TYR A 135 6.46 -3.99 -1.98
C TYR A 135 5.89 -3.83 -0.57
N ARG A 136 4.88 -4.65 -0.19
CA ARG A 136 4.37 -4.66 1.18
C ARG A 136 5.43 -5.05 2.20
N LYS A 137 6.30 -6.02 1.89
CA LYS A 137 7.46 -6.35 2.76
C LYS A 137 8.40 -5.16 2.91
N ALA A 138 8.65 -4.40 1.85
CA ALA A 138 9.46 -3.18 1.93
C ALA A 138 8.82 -2.13 2.85
N LEU A 139 7.51 -1.92 2.77
CA LEU A 139 6.79 -1.01 3.67
C LEU A 139 6.87 -1.45 5.15
N ILE A 140 6.80 -2.76 5.41
CA ILE A 140 6.96 -3.31 6.76
C ILE A 140 8.39 -3.10 7.26
N ALA A 141 9.40 -3.40 6.44
CA ALA A 141 10.81 -3.17 6.78
C ALA A 141 11.11 -1.68 7.05
N ARG A 142 10.55 -0.78 6.24
CA ARG A 142 10.58 0.67 6.48
C ARG A 142 10.02 1.02 7.85
N ALA A 143 8.85 0.48 8.20
CA ALA A 143 8.22 0.75 9.49
C ALA A 143 9.03 0.17 10.67
N LYS A 144 9.79 -0.91 10.45
CA LYS A 144 10.75 -1.47 11.41
C LYS A 144 12.04 -0.65 11.52
N GLY A 145 12.28 0.29 10.59
CA GLY A 145 13.55 1.01 10.47
C GLY A 145 14.68 0.18 9.84
N ASP A 146 14.37 -1.01 9.29
CA ASP A 146 15.33 -1.88 8.62
C ASP A 146 15.46 -1.49 7.15
N ARG A 147 16.38 -0.55 6.90
CA ARG A 147 16.62 0.00 5.56
C ARG A 147 17.25 -0.98 4.59
N ASP A 148 18.03 -1.94 5.09
CA ASP A 148 18.65 -2.96 4.25
C ASP A 148 17.61 -3.94 3.72
N SER A 149 16.70 -4.41 4.59
CA SER A 149 15.57 -5.24 4.16
C SER A 149 14.59 -4.47 3.28
N GLU A 150 14.34 -3.18 3.56
CA GLU A 150 13.54 -2.31 2.70
C GLU A 150 14.10 -2.28 1.27
N LEU A 151 15.40 -2.03 1.13
CA LEU A 151 16.10 -1.99 -0.16
C LEU A 151 16.02 -3.34 -0.89
N ASN A 152 16.25 -4.44 -0.17
CA ASN A 152 16.20 -5.78 -0.75
C ASN A 152 14.78 -6.12 -1.25
N HIS A 153 13.74 -5.80 -0.47
CA HIS A 153 12.36 -6.04 -0.86
C HIS A 153 11.90 -5.14 -2.02
N LEU A 154 12.34 -3.89 -2.10
CA LEU A 154 12.08 -3.05 -3.27
C LEU A 154 12.75 -3.59 -4.54
N GLN A 155 13.97 -4.15 -4.43
CA GLN A 155 14.63 -4.82 -5.55
C GLN A 155 13.82 -6.04 -6.03
N GLU A 156 13.37 -6.90 -5.11
CA GLU A 156 12.50 -8.03 -5.45
C GLU A 156 11.17 -7.57 -6.07
N ALA A 157 10.56 -6.50 -5.54
CA ALA A 157 9.35 -5.93 -6.09
C ALA A 157 9.52 -5.51 -7.56
N LEU A 158 10.57 -4.74 -7.86
CA LEU A 158 10.87 -4.29 -9.23
C LEU A 158 11.26 -5.45 -10.16
N VAL A 159 11.92 -6.49 -9.65
CA VAL A 159 12.25 -7.68 -10.46
C VAL A 159 10.98 -8.42 -10.93
N ASN A 160 9.92 -8.37 -10.13
CA ASN A 160 8.62 -8.98 -10.43
C ASN A 160 7.69 -8.07 -11.24
N ASP A 161 7.86 -6.75 -11.12
CA ASP A 161 7.08 -5.72 -11.81
C ASP A 161 8.00 -4.68 -12.49
N LYS A 162 8.76 -5.13 -13.50
CA LYS A 162 9.89 -4.39 -14.09
C LYS A 162 9.53 -3.07 -14.78
N ASP A 163 8.26 -2.90 -15.18
CA ASP A 163 7.77 -1.75 -15.93
C ASP A 163 7.10 -0.72 -14.98
N ASN A 164 7.16 -0.95 -13.66
CA ASN A 164 6.59 -0.08 -12.65
C ASN A 164 7.53 1.10 -12.33
N GLY A 165 7.26 2.23 -12.99
CA GLY A 165 8.04 3.46 -12.83
C GLY A 165 7.99 4.05 -11.41
N LEU A 166 6.91 3.84 -10.66
CA LEU A 166 6.80 4.26 -9.26
C LEU A 166 7.77 3.47 -8.37
N LEU A 167 7.76 2.14 -8.47
CA LEU A 167 8.70 1.27 -7.74
C LEU A 167 10.15 1.56 -8.10
N ALA A 168 10.44 1.79 -9.39
CA ALA A 168 11.78 2.12 -9.84
C ALA A 168 12.27 3.46 -9.26
N ALA A 169 11.44 4.49 -9.27
CA ALA A 169 11.79 5.79 -8.71
C ALA A 169 12.05 5.72 -7.19
N GLU A 170 11.17 5.04 -6.44
CA GLU A 170 11.30 4.84 -5.00
C GLU A 170 12.56 4.02 -4.64
N LEU A 171 12.84 2.95 -5.39
CA LEU A 171 14.05 2.15 -5.20
C LEU A 171 15.33 2.95 -5.51
N ALA A 172 15.33 3.77 -6.57
CA ALA A 172 16.47 4.61 -6.90
C ALA A 172 16.73 5.66 -5.81
N GLU A 173 15.68 6.29 -5.29
CA GLU A 173 15.78 7.22 -4.15
C GLU A 173 16.34 6.56 -2.90
N LEU A 174 15.79 5.43 -2.48
CA LEU A 174 16.31 4.72 -1.30
C LEU A 174 17.77 4.29 -1.50
N ALA A 175 18.11 3.76 -2.67
CA ALA A 175 19.48 3.36 -2.98
C ALA A 175 20.46 4.55 -2.91
N GLU A 176 20.06 5.74 -3.38
CA GLU A 176 20.90 6.95 -3.25
C GLU A 176 21.02 7.43 -1.80
N VAL A 177 19.95 7.36 -1.01
CA VAL A 177 19.98 7.71 0.42
C VAL A 177 20.90 6.78 1.20
N LEU A 178 20.91 5.49 0.87
CA LEU A 178 21.78 4.48 1.48
C LEU A 178 23.18 4.42 0.86
N GLU A 179 23.49 5.32 -0.08
CA GLU A 179 24.75 5.35 -0.82
C GLU A 179 25.08 4.02 -1.55
N ASN A 180 24.04 3.24 -1.86
CA ASN A 180 24.15 2.03 -2.66
C ASN A 180 24.18 2.39 -4.16
N TRP A 181 25.30 2.97 -4.57
CA TRP A 181 25.49 3.55 -5.91
C TRP A 181 25.30 2.54 -7.03
N ASP A 182 25.64 1.27 -6.82
CA ASP A 182 25.47 0.22 -7.82
C ASP A 182 24.00 -0.08 -8.09
N VAL A 183 23.18 -0.17 -7.04
CA VAL A 183 21.73 -0.34 -7.16
C VAL A 183 21.12 0.90 -7.80
N ALA A 184 21.45 2.10 -7.31
CA ALA A 184 20.93 3.35 -7.83
C ALA A 184 21.21 3.52 -9.33
N MET A 185 22.46 3.33 -9.77
CA MET A 185 22.86 3.43 -11.17
C MET A 185 22.13 2.44 -12.08
N ARG A 186 21.95 1.20 -11.60
CA ARG A 186 21.24 0.15 -12.32
C ARG A 186 19.76 0.49 -12.48
N VAL A 187 19.11 0.95 -11.42
CA VAL A 187 17.67 1.26 -11.42
C VAL A 187 17.38 2.52 -12.24
N LEU A 188 18.19 3.57 -12.11
CA LEU A 188 18.10 4.76 -12.97
C LEU A 188 18.25 4.40 -14.45
N ARG A 189 19.11 3.41 -14.78
CA ARG A 189 19.21 2.92 -16.16
C ARG A 189 17.92 2.25 -16.61
N THR A 190 17.28 1.45 -15.75
CA THR A 190 15.96 0.88 -16.05
C THR A 190 14.97 2.00 -16.38
N ILE A 191 14.91 3.06 -15.56
CA ILE A 191 14.03 4.21 -15.79
C ILE A 191 14.30 4.87 -17.15
N THR A 192 15.56 5.04 -17.55
CA THR A 192 15.90 5.63 -18.87
C THR A 192 15.50 4.75 -20.06
N MET A 193 15.16 3.48 -19.84
CA MET A 193 14.72 2.54 -20.87
C MET A 193 13.20 2.26 -20.80
N MET A 194 12.48 2.84 -19.83
CA MET A 194 11.04 2.70 -19.74
C MET A 194 10.38 3.53 -20.83
N GLU A 195 9.61 2.87 -21.70
CA GLU A 195 8.82 3.53 -22.76
C GLU A 195 7.36 3.72 -22.34
N ASN A 196 6.90 2.91 -21.39
CA ASN A 196 5.53 2.86 -20.90
C ASN A 196 5.54 2.87 -19.37
N GLY A 197 4.50 3.42 -18.76
CA GLY A 197 4.33 3.43 -17.30
C GLY A 197 4.48 4.83 -16.70
N GLU A 198 3.69 5.10 -15.67
CA GLU A 198 3.81 6.33 -14.90
C GLU A 198 5.09 6.26 -14.06
N CYS A 199 6.06 7.13 -14.36
CA CYS A 199 7.27 7.30 -13.57
C CYS A 199 7.33 8.73 -13.04
N PRO A 200 7.52 8.95 -11.72
CA PRO A 200 7.60 10.29 -11.14
C PRO A 200 8.77 11.13 -11.64
N ILE A 201 9.79 10.50 -12.23
CA ILE A 201 10.95 11.19 -12.78
C ILE A 201 11.08 10.95 -14.27
N THR A 202 11.48 12.00 -14.98
CA THR A 202 11.73 11.93 -16.43
C THR A 202 13.04 11.20 -16.73
N LYS A 203 13.19 10.76 -17.97
CA LYS A 203 14.44 10.18 -18.47
C LYS A 203 15.63 11.16 -18.33
N ALA A 204 15.39 12.45 -18.56
CA ALA A 204 16.39 13.49 -18.36
C ALA A 204 16.82 13.62 -16.87
N GLN A 205 15.85 13.61 -15.95
CA GLN A 205 16.13 13.62 -14.51
C GLN A 205 16.89 12.35 -14.07
N ALA A 206 16.57 11.19 -14.63
CA ALA A 206 17.30 9.96 -14.37
C ALA A 206 18.76 10.04 -14.83
N TYR A 207 19.04 10.60 -16.03
CA TYR A 207 20.41 10.88 -16.48
C TYR A 207 21.13 11.89 -15.57
N ALA A 208 20.46 12.96 -15.14
CA ALA A 208 21.05 13.93 -14.22
C ALA A 208 21.43 13.30 -12.87
N ARG A 209 20.61 12.37 -12.34
CA ARG A 209 20.95 11.57 -11.15
C ARG A 209 22.14 10.65 -11.40
N GLN A 210 22.21 9.97 -12.54
CA GLN A 210 23.38 9.15 -12.92
C GLN A 210 24.67 9.98 -13.00
N ALA A 211 24.58 11.22 -13.49
CA ALA A 211 25.71 12.15 -13.51
C ALA A 211 26.17 12.53 -12.09
N ARG A 212 25.22 12.85 -11.20
CA ARG A 212 25.51 13.14 -9.78
C ARG A 212 26.20 11.97 -9.08
N ILE A 213 25.72 10.73 -9.30
CA ILE A 213 26.34 9.53 -8.73
C ILE A 213 27.75 9.33 -9.29
N ALA A 214 27.92 9.40 -10.62
CA ALA A 214 29.23 9.22 -11.24
C ALA A 214 30.26 10.26 -10.76
N HIS A 215 29.83 11.49 -10.52
CA HIS A 215 30.69 12.52 -9.94
C HIS A 215 31.09 12.17 -8.51
N ARG A 216 30.13 11.78 -7.66
CA ARG A 216 30.39 11.34 -6.27
C ARG A 216 31.32 10.14 -6.17
N THR A 217 31.26 9.21 -7.13
CA THR A 217 32.14 8.03 -7.18
C THR A 217 33.49 8.30 -7.86
N GLY A 218 33.77 9.54 -8.26
CA GLY A 218 35.06 9.95 -8.83
C GLY A 218 35.24 9.65 -10.33
N ASP A 219 34.16 9.29 -11.03
CA ASP A 219 34.17 9.07 -12.49
C ASP A 219 33.72 10.33 -13.25
N SER A 220 34.56 11.36 -13.25
CA SER A 220 34.25 12.66 -13.88
C SER A 220 33.90 12.54 -15.36
N LYS A 221 34.52 11.59 -16.08
CA LYS A 221 34.23 11.34 -17.50
C LYS A 221 32.80 10.87 -17.68
N ARG A 222 32.34 9.90 -16.87
CA ARG A 222 30.95 9.45 -16.92
C ARG A 222 29.98 10.49 -16.39
N ALA A 223 30.38 11.28 -15.39
CA ALA A 223 29.56 12.37 -14.87
C ALA A 223 29.20 13.37 -15.98
N ILE A 224 30.21 13.88 -16.71
CA ILE A 224 30.00 14.80 -17.85
C ILE A 224 29.16 14.14 -18.94
N PHE A 225 29.44 12.86 -19.27
CA PHE A 225 28.68 12.14 -20.28
C PHE A 225 27.18 12.07 -19.94
N TRP A 226 26.83 11.71 -18.70
CA TRP A 226 25.44 11.64 -18.27
C TRP A 226 24.77 13.01 -18.15
N ALA A 227 25.50 14.03 -17.72
CA ALA A 227 24.97 15.39 -17.66
C ALA A 227 24.63 15.92 -19.07
N ARG A 228 25.48 15.65 -20.08
CA ARG A 228 25.19 15.97 -21.48
C ARG A 228 24.00 15.19 -22.02
N ARG A 229 23.85 13.91 -21.64
CA ARG A 229 22.66 13.11 -22.00
C ARG A 229 21.40 13.71 -21.41
N ALA A 230 21.43 14.15 -20.14
CA ALA A 230 20.29 14.80 -19.50
C ALA A 230 19.86 16.07 -20.25
N THR A 231 20.80 16.96 -20.60
CA THR A 231 20.49 18.20 -21.35
C THR A 231 20.04 17.95 -22.79
N GLN A 232 20.45 16.83 -23.40
CA GLN A 232 19.98 16.45 -24.74
C GLN A 232 18.55 15.89 -24.71
N GLU A 233 18.22 15.13 -23.66
CA GLU A 233 16.90 14.55 -23.47
C GLU A 233 15.86 15.61 -23.11
N ASP A 234 16.23 16.56 -22.25
CA ASP A 234 15.41 17.73 -21.90
C ASP A 234 16.26 19.00 -21.90
N PRO A 235 16.21 19.79 -23.00
CA PRO A 235 16.93 21.05 -23.12
C PRO A 235 16.51 22.12 -22.10
N GLU A 236 15.33 22.02 -21.50
CA GLU A 236 14.79 23.00 -20.55
C GLU A 236 15.07 22.60 -19.09
N LEU A 237 15.67 21.43 -18.84
CA LEU A 237 15.99 20.96 -17.49
C LEU A 237 17.16 21.76 -16.89
N GLU A 238 16.84 22.85 -16.19
CA GLU A 238 17.83 23.77 -15.59
C GLU A 238 18.86 23.06 -14.69
N GLU A 239 18.42 22.08 -13.89
CA GLU A 239 19.33 21.34 -13.00
C GLU A 239 20.41 20.55 -13.78
N ALA A 240 20.10 20.05 -14.97
CA ALA A 240 21.05 19.31 -15.80
C ALA A 240 22.12 20.24 -16.39
N HIS A 241 21.72 21.44 -16.84
CA HIS A 241 22.65 22.46 -17.32
C HIS A 241 23.53 23.02 -16.21
N ALA A 242 22.97 23.23 -15.01
CA ALA A 242 23.75 23.64 -13.85
C ALA A 242 24.79 22.58 -13.48
N LEU A 243 24.40 21.29 -13.46
CA LEU A 243 25.30 20.18 -13.19
C LEU A 243 26.40 20.06 -14.25
N LEU A 244 26.06 20.15 -15.54
CA LEU A 244 27.06 20.06 -16.61
C LEU A 244 28.12 21.17 -16.51
N ARG A 245 27.69 22.42 -16.28
CA ARG A 245 28.61 23.55 -16.12
C ARG A 245 29.55 23.37 -14.92
N HIS A 246 29.04 22.85 -13.81
CA HIS A 246 29.87 22.54 -12.64
C HIS A 246 30.94 21.50 -12.97
N LEU A 247 30.54 20.38 -13.59
CA LEU A 247 31.43 19.27 -13.91
C LEU A 247 32.49 19.60 -14.96
N GLU A 248 32.26 20.60 -15.81
CA GLU A 248 33.25 21.05 -16.81
C GLU A 248 34.27 22.05 -16.26
N GLN A 249 34.06 22.58 -15.04
CA GLN A 249 34.95 23.54 -14.39
C GLN A 249 35.93 22.90 -13.39
N GLU A 250 35.67 21.66 -12.97
CA GLU A 250 36.53 20.84 -12.10
C GLU A 250 37.59 20.06 -12.89
#